data_AF-A0A1S1U9D5-F1
#
_entry.id   AF-A0A1S1U9D5-F1
#
_cell.length_a   1.000
_cell.length_b   1.000
_cell.length_c   1.000
_cell.angle_alpha   90.00
_cell.angle_beta   90.00
_cell.angle_gamma   90.00
#
_symmetry.space_group_name_H-M   'P 1'
#
loop_
_entity.id
_entity.type
_entity.pdbx_description
1 polymer ?
#
loop_
_entity_poly.entity_id
_entity_poly.type
_entity_poly.pdbx_seq_one_letter_code
_entity_poly.pdbx_strand_id
1 'polypeptide(L)' 'MTAALSCATIIKRLAGLADVVGALLAAIEIMEPASQPEALETCATLASDIADGLDKLTRTKE' A
#
# COMPACT_ATOMS: atom_id res chain seq x y z
N MET A 1 17.16 20.31 7.53
CA MET A 1 17.64 18.92 7.69
C MET A 1 16.53 17.94 8.14
N THR A 2 15.48 18.39 8.84
CA THR A 2 14.34 17.60 9.32
C THR A 2 13.34 17.14 8.23
N ALA A 3 13.12 17.93 7.17
CA ALA A 3 12.19 17.58 6.08
C ALA A 3 12.67 16.41 5.19
N ALA A 4 13.98 16.26 5.02
CA ALA A 4 14.58 15.15 4.23
C ALA A 4 14.45 13.81 4.96
N LEU A 5 14.56 13.82 6.30
CA LEU A 5 14.40 12.63 7.14
C LEU A 5 12.96 12.09 7.08
N SER A 6 11.96 12.98 7.01
CA SER A 6 10.56 12.58 6.89
C SER A 6 10.22 12.04 5.50
N CYS A 7 10.81 12.57 4.43
CA CYS A 7 10.60 12.06 3.08
C CYS A 7 11.16 10.64 2.90
N ALA A 8 12.40 10.39 3.36
CA ALA A 8 13.01 9.07 3.31
C ALA A 8 12.23 8.02 4.13
N THR A 9 11.66 8.42 5.27
CA THR A 9 10.81 7.55 6.09
C THR A 9 9.50 7.21 5.39
N ILE A 10 8.87 8.18 4.73
CA ILE A 10 7.65 7.95 3.93
C ILE A 10 7.94 7.00 2.77
N ILE A 11 9.03 7.22 2.02
CA ILE A 11 9.46 6.35 0.90
C ILE A 11 9.76 4.92 1.38
N LYS A 12 10.37 4.76 2.56
CA LYS A 12 10.66 3.44 3.11
C LYS A 12 9.39 2.69 3.54
N ARG A 13 8.43 3.41 4.14
CA ARG A 13 7.11 2.84 4.48
C ARG A 13 6.33 2.46 3.23
N LEU A 14 6.38 3.30 2.20
CA LEU A 14 5.83 3.06 0.87
C LEU A 14 6.35 1.78 0.23
N ALA A 15 7.68 1.62 0.19
CA ALA A 15 8.31 0.44 -0.37
C ALA A 15 7.90 -0.83 0.36
N GLY A 16 7.87 -0.80 1.70
CA GLY A 16 7.39 -1.93 2.49
C GLY A 16 5.92 -2.27 2.26
N LEU A 17 5.09 -1.28 1.91
CA LEU A 17 3.69 -1.50 1.66
C LEU A 17 3.43 -2.07 0.26
N ALA A 18 4.15 -1.59 -0.74
CA ALA A 18 4.14 -2.19 -2.08
C ALA A 18 4.57 -3.66 -2.03
N ASP A 19 5.55 -4.00 -1.19
CA ASP A 19 6.01 -5.38 -0.98
C ASP A 19 4.89 -6.27 -0.38
N VAL A 20 4.17 -5.77 0.63
CA VAL A 20 3.03 -6.46 1.24
C VAL A 20 1.90 -6.69 0.22
N VAL A 21 1.57 -5.69 -0.59
CA VAL A 21 0.54 -5.81 -1.64
C VAL A 21 0.97 -6.85 -2.68
N GLY A 22 2.24 -6.84 -3.10
CA GLY A 22 2.80 -7.85 -4.01
C GLY A 22 2.74 -9.26 -3.43
N ALA A 23 3.04 -9.43 -2.14
CA ALA A 23 2.92 -10.71 -1.45
C ALA A 23 1.46 -11.19 -1.34
N LEU A 24 0.49 -10.29 -1.10
CA LEU A 24 -0.93 -10.64 -1.09
C LEU A 24 -1.43 -11.04 -2.49
N LEU A 25 -1.02 -10.34 -3.53
CA LEU A 25 -1.34 -10.71 -4.93
C LEU A 25 -0.81 -12.10 -5.28
N ALA A 26 0.42 -12.42 -4.91
CA ALA A 26 0.98 -13.76 -5.08
C ALA A 26 0.24 -14.82 -4.24
N ALA A 27 -0.23 -14.46 -3.04
CA ALA A 27 -1.05 -15.34 -2.20
C ALA A 27 -2.45 -15.59 -2.79
N ILE A 28 -3.01 -14.65 -3.55
CA ILE A 28 -4.31 -14.81 -4.24
C ILE A 28 -4.21 -15.87 -5.34
N GLU A 29 -3.08 -15.95 -6.06
CA GLU A 29 -2.87 -16.97 -7.11
C GLU A 29 -2.92 -18.42 -6.58
N ILE A 30 -2.63 -18.61 -5.29
CA ILE A 30 -2.67 -19.94 -4.63
C ILE A 30 -3.96 -20.18 -3.83
N MET A 31 -4.87 -19.21 -3.74
CA MET A 31 -6.16 -19.36 -3.07
C MET A 31 -7.21 -20.06 -3.93
N GLU A 32 -8.21 -20.66 -3.28
CA GLU A 32 -9.40 -21.19 -3.94
C GLU A 32 -10.07 -20.09 -4.80
N PRO A 33 -10.43 -20.39 -6.06
CA PRO A 33 -10.92 -19.39 -7.01
C PRO A 33 -12.23 -18.72 -6.59
N ALA A 34 -13.04 -19.38 -5.75
CA ALA A 34 -14.24 -18.80 -5.17
C ALA A 34 -13.97 -17.66 -4.18
N SER A 35 -12.79 -17.66 -3.53
CA SER A 35 -12.38 -16.68 -2.52
C SER A 35 -11.47 -15.57 -3.07
N GLN A 36 -10.93 -15.75 -4.28
CA GLN A 36 -10.09 -14.76 -4.96
C GLN A 36 -10.74 -13.38 -5.15
N PRO A 37 -12.01 -13.24 -5.59
CA PRO A 37 -12.60 -11.92 -5.80
C PRO A 37 -12.72 -11.10 -4.51
N GLU A 38 -13.08 -11.73 -3.39
CA GLU A 38 -13.15 -11.08 -2.08
C GLU A 38 -11.76 -10.67 -1.57
N ALA A 39 -10.76 -11.51 -1.78
CA ALA A 39 -9.37 -11.20 -1.45
C ALA A 39 -8.82 -10.04 -2.31
N LEU A 40 -9.15 -10.01 -3.60
CA LEU A 40 -8.80 -8.92 -4.52
C LEU A 40 -9.47 -7.60 -4.13
N GLU A 41 -10.75 -7.62 -3.76
CA GLU A 41 -11.48 -6.43 -3.30
C GLU A 41 -10.87 -5.87 -2.01
N THR A 42 -10.50 -6.75 -1.07
CA THR A 42 -9.80 -6.36 0.16
C THR A 42 -8.43 -5.73 -0.15
N CYS A 43 -7.67 -6.31 -1.07
CA CYS A 43 -6.38 -5.75 -1.51
C CYS A 43 -6.54 -4.38 -2.17
N ALA A 44 -7.55 -4.21 -3.03
CA ALA A 44 -7.84 -2.96 -3.72
C ALA A 44 -8.26 -1.84 -2.75
N THR A 45 -9.05 -2.19 -1.73
CA THR A 45 -9.46 -1.27 -0.66
C THR A 45 -8.25 -0.82 0.16
N LEU A 46 -7.43 -1.76 0.63
CA LEU A 46 -6.21 -1.44 1.37
C LEU A 46 -5.26 -0.57 0.53
N ALA A 47 -5.04 -0.92 -0.73
CA ALA A 47 -4.21 -0.12 -1.62
C ALA A 47 -4.74 1.33 -1.78
N SER A 48 -6.06 1.50 -1.84
CA SER A 48 -6.71 2.82 -1.95
C SER A 48 -6.58 3.63 -0.66
N ASP A 49 -6.79 3.03 0.51
CA ASP A 49 -6.59 3.70 1.81
C ASP A 49 -5.16 4.19 1.98
N ILE A 50 -4.20 3.39 1.53
CA ILE A 50 -2.79 3.78 1.56
C ILE A 50 -2.52 4.91 0.58
N ALA A 51 -3.01 4.81 -0.67
CA ALA A 51 -2.88 5.87 -1.67
C ALA A 51 -3.46 7.20 -1.17
N ASP A 52 -4.63 7.18 -0.53
CA ASP A 52 -5.27 8.36 0.06
C ASP A 52 -4.46 8.94 1.24
N GLY A 53 -3.98 8.07 2.14
CA GLY A 53 -3.10 8.47 3.23
C GLY A 53 -1.80 9.12 2.76
N LEU A 54 -1.28 8.68 1.61
CA LEU A 54 -0.10 9.23 0.97
C LEU A 54 -0.39 10.59 0.33
N ASP A 55 -1.47 10.70 -0.46
CA ASP A 55 -1.89 11.98 -1.07
C ASP A 55 -2.02 13.07 0.00
N LYS A 56 -2.69 12.75 1.12
CA LYS A 56 -2.81 13.63 2.29
C LYS A 56 -1.45 14.03 2.86
N LEU A 57 -0.52 13.08 3.00
CA LEU A 57 0.83 13.34 3.51
C LEU A 57 1.66 14.25 2.58
N THR A 58 1.52 14.09 1.27
CA THR A 58 2.16 14.97 0.28
C THR A 58 1.54 16.36 0.27
N ARG A 59 0.21 16.48 0.35
CA ARG A 59 -0.49 17.78 0.38
C ARG A 59 -0.28 18.56 1.67
N THR A 60 -0.07 17.89 2.80
CA THR A 60 0.22 18.55 4.09
C THR A 60 1.63 19.19 4.11
N LYS A 61 2.46 18.94 3.11
CA LYS A 61 3.81 19.53 2.96
C LYS A 61 3.87 20.75 2.03
N GLU A 62 2.76 21.15 1.40
CA GLU A 62 2.65 22.40 0.62
C GLU A 62 2.25 23.59 1.50
#